data_AF-A0A1T4KJX2-F1
#
_entry.id   AF-A0A1T4KJX2-F1
#
_cell.length_a   1.000
_cell.length_b   1.000
_cell.length_c   1.000
_cell.angle_alpha   90.00
_cell.angle_beta   90.00
_cell.angle_gamma   90.00
#
_symmetry.space_group_name_H-M   'P 1'
#
loop_
_entity.id
_entity.type
_entity.pdbx_description
1 polymer ?
#
loop_
_entity_poly.entity_id
_entity_poly.type
_entity_poly.pdbx_seq_one_letter_code
_entity_poly.pdbx_strand_id
1 'polypeptide(L)'
;MEARSWSAYPIVPEPPIGTGAGEDRERRFAEVPESGWHALVTWAIGPDHVVRCLDLRPPEPVRVVYGRKGRRTVQVEERTRGDRSAVDAQIHDYLTDARVPSQPCGYRWFVELPDGVDDGDQLFGRFRAGLLDIPAGHRPSRERDAMIAAAEALYGAAPRRRPEQPPDD
;
A
#
# COMPACT_ATOMS: atom_id res chain seq x y z
N MET A 1 19.02 -15.30 -1.89
CA MET A 1 17.82 -14.44 -1.94
C MET A 1 17.81 -13.64 -0.65
N GLU A 2 18.20 -12.36 -0.70
CA GLU A 2 18.02 -11.50 0.46
C GLU A 2 16.53 -11.35 0.73
N ALA A 3 16.13 -11.54 1.99
CA ALA A 3 14.76 -11.29 2.39
C ALA A 3 14.50 -9.79 2.22
N ARG A 4 13.50 -9.44 1.40
CA ARG A 4 12.98 -8.05 1.31
C ARG A 4 12.71 -7.56 2.74
N SER A 5 12.95 -6.28 3.01
CA SER A 5 12.76 -5.65 4.32
C SER A 5 12.00 -4.34 4.15
N TRP A 6 11.12 -4.02 5.09
CA TRP A 6 10.41 -2.74 5.10
C TRP A 6 11.36 -1.55 5.18
N SER A 7 12.54 -1.70 5.77
CA SER A 7 13.51 -0.59 5.85
C SER A 7 14.06 -0.18 4.49
N ALA A 8 13.97 -1.03 3.46
CA ALA A 8 14.40 -0.69 2.09
C ALA A 8 13.49 0.32 1.40
N TYR A 9 12.27 0.53 1.93
CA TYR A 9 11.33 1.49 1.38
C TYR A 9 11.72 2.91 1.79
N PRO A 10 11.98 3.81 0.83
CA PRO A 10 12.45 5.17 1.10
C PRO A 10 11.46 5.99 1.93
N ILE A 11 12.02 6.82 2.82
CA ILE A 11 11.26 7.83 3.56
C ILE A 11 11.36 9.15 2.81
N VAL A 12 10.22 9.77 2.51
CA VAL A 12 10.13 11.12 1.97
C VAL A 12 9.66 12.09 3.05
N PRO A 13 10.13 13.36 3.04
CA PRO A 13 9.80 14.34 4.07
C PRO A 13 8.34 14.78 4.02
N GLU A 14 7.74 14.78 2.83
CA GLU A 14 6.36 15.22 2.60
C GLU A 14 5.60 14.19 1.73
N PRO A 15 4.26 14.10 1.86
CA PRO A 15 3.45 13.21 1.03
C PRO A 15 3.62 13.57 -0.46
N PRO A 16 3.92 12.60 -1.33
CA PRO A 16 4.07 12.83 -2.77
C PRO A 16 2.70 12.92 -3.48
N ILE A 17 1.72 13.55 -2.82
CA ILE A 17 0.38 13.78 -3.37
C ILE A 17 0.39 15.19 -3.97
N GLY A 18 0.56 15.30 -5.29
CA GLY A 18 0.60 16.59 -5.97
C GLY A 18 -0.03 16.55 -7.35
N THR A 19 -1.13 17.28 -7.52
CA THR A 19 -1.59 17.75 -8.84
C THR A 19 -0.51 18.65 -9.44
N GLY A 20 0.25 18.11 -10.39
CA GLY A 20 1.26 18.73 -11.24
C GLY A 20 1.52 20.23 -11.06
N ALA A 21 2.52 20.58 -10.25
CA ALA A 21 3.19 21.88 -10.29
C ALA A 21 4.65 21.72 -9.82
N GLY A 22 5.40 20.87 -10.51
CA GLY A 22 6.83 20.67 -10.33
C GLY A 22 7.38 19.93 -11.54
N GLU A 23 8.65 20.15 -11.87
CA GLU A 23 9.33 19.59 -13.05
C GLU A 23 9.37 18.04 -13.06
N ASP A 24 9.10 17.38 -11.92
CA ASP A 24 8.90 15.93 -11.79
C ASP A 24 7.48 15.49 -12.17
N ARG A 25 7.08 15.75 -13.41
CA ARG A 25 5.84 15.21 -13.99
C ARG A 25 5.86 13.68 -14.20
N GLU A 26 6.97 13.00 -13.91
CA GLU A 26 7.18 11.62 -14.33
C GLU A 26 6.62 10.56 -13.37
N ARG A 27 6.37 10.86 -12.09
CA ARG A 27 5.89 9.85 -11.12
C ARG A 27 4.68 10.33 -10.33
N ARG A 28 3.54 9.68 -10.55
CA ARG A 28 2.28 9.93 -9.82
C ARG A 28 2.19 8.92 -8.68
N PHE A 29 1.69 9.32 -7.51
CA PHE A 29 1.54 8.42 -6.36
C PHE A 29 0.11 8.44 -5.83
N ALA A 30 -0.35 7.28 -5.35
CA ALA A 30 -1.58 7.14 -4.59
C ALA A 30 -1.28 6.76 -3.14
N GLU A 31 -2.04 7.33 -2.20
CA GLU A 31 -2.00 6.94 -0.79
C GLU A 31 -2.57 5.53 -0.62
N VAL A 32 -1.86 4.71 0.14
CA VAL A 32 -2.24 3.34 0.47
C VAL A 32 -3.22 3.36 1.66
N PRO A 33 -4.43 2.81 1.52
CA PRO A 33 -5.36 2.67 2.63
C PRO A 33 -4.80 1.80 3.76
N GLU A 34 -5.14 2.12 5.01
CA GLU A 34 -4.69 1.37 6.20
C GLU A 34 -5.40 0.00 6.32
N SER A 35 -4.92 -1.01 5.61
CA SER A 35 -5.36 -2.39 5.81
C SER A 35 -4.28 -3.41 5.49
N GLY A 36 -4.39 -4.62 6.07
CA GLY A 36 -3.41 -5.69 5.84
C GLY A 36 -3.28 -6.08 4.37
N TRP A 37 -4.39 -6.08 3.63
CA TRP A 37 -4.40 -6.35 2.19
C TRP A 37 -3.63 -5.29 1.39
N HIS A 38 -3.85 -4.00 1.67
CA HIS A 38 -3.13 -2.92 1.00
C HIS A 38 -1.65 -2.90 1.39
N ALA A 39 -1.32 -3.19 2.66
CA ALA A 39 0.06 -3.37 3.08
C ALA A 39 0.73 -4.53 2.34
N LEU A 40 0.03 -5.63 2.08
CA LEU A 40 0.56 -6.74 1.28
C LEU A 40 0.79 -6.35 -0.19
N VAL A 41 -0.10 -5.54 -0.77
CA VAL A 41 0.11 -4.96 -2.12
C VAL A 41 1.36 -4.08 -2.14
N THR A 42 1.52 -3.19 -1.16
CA THR A 42 2.72 -2.36 -0.98
C THR A 42 3.99 -3.22 -0.85
N TRP A 43 3.91 -4.31 -0.09
CA TRP A 43 5.01 -5.26 0.01
C TRP A 43 5.36 -5.89 -1.33
N ALA A 44 4.35 -6.32 -2.09
CA ALA A 44 4.53 -6.99 -3.38
C ALA A 44 5.17 -6.08 -4.43
N ILE A 45 4.72 -4.83 -4.52
CA ILE A 45 5.25 -3.81 -5.45
C ILE A 45 6.75 -3.59 -5.24
N GLY A 46 7.20 -3.52 -3.99
CA GLY A 46 8.61 -3.38 -3.66
C GLY A 46 9.09 -1.92 -3.53
N PRO A 47 10.35 -1.72 -3.11
CA PRO A 47 10.85 -0.42 -2.66
C PRO A 47 11.09 0.60 -3.80
N ASP A 48 11.21 0.16 -5.05
CA ASP A 48 11.52 1.04 -6.19
C ASP A 48 10.35 1.95 -6.59
N HIS A 49 9.13 1.54 -6.22
CA HIS A 49 7.86 2.17 -6.59
C HIS A 49 7.00 2.55 -5.38
N VAL A 50 7.59 2.49 -4.18
CA VAL A 50 6.87 2.76 -2.94
C VAL A 50 7.71 3.63 -2.04
N VAL A 51 7.10 4.70 -1.55
CA VAL A 51 7.69 5.59 -0.55
C VAL A 51 6.81 5.61 0.70
N ARG A 52 7.38 6.04 1.82
CA ARG A 52 6.63 6.31 3.05
C ARG A 52 6.91 7.70 3.60
N CYS A 53 5.92 8.30 4.23
CA CYS A 53 6.02 9.59 4.93
C CYS A 53 5.59 9.40 6.38
N LEU A 54 6.13 10.17 7.32
CA LEU A 54 5.62 10.17 8.69
C LEU A 54 4.13 10.57 8.70
N ASP A 55 3.32 9.84 9.47
CA ASP A 55 1.91 10.21 9.66
C ASP A 55 1.79 11.29 10.74
N LEU A 56 1.77 12.54 10.30
CA LEU A 56 1.60 13.72 11.16
C LEU A 56 0.15 14.21 11.22
N ARG A 57 -0.81 13.49 10.62
CA ARG A 57 -2.22 13.91 10.63
C ARG A 57 -2.79 13.87 12.04
N PRO A 58 -3.68 14.81 12.39
CA PRO A 58 -4.50 14.65 13.58
C PRO A 58 -5.35 13.38 13.43
N PRO A 59 -5.71 12.70 14.53
CA PRO A 59 -6.54 11.50 14.46
C PRO A 59 -7.89 11.82 13.81
N GLU A 60 -8.17 11.26 12.63
CA GLU A 60 -9.47 11.41 11.97
C GLU A 60 -10.55 10.69 12.79
N PRO A 61 -11.73 11.27 13.01
CA PRO A 61 -12.77 10.62 13.80
C PRO A 61 -13.24 9.30 13.15
N VAL A 62 -13.34 8.25 13.97
CA VAL A 62 -13.82 6.92 13.57
C VAL A 62 -15.33 6.80 13.69
N ARG A 63 -15.94 6.03 12.79
CA ARG A 63 -17.35 5.62 12.91
C ARG A 63 -17.45 4.31 13.67
N VAL A 64 -18.00 4.36 14.88
CA VAL A 64 -18.28 3.20 15.72
C VAL A 64 -19.74 2.77 15.51
N VAL A 65 -19.97 1.52 15.14
CA VAL A 65 -21.32 0.96 14.99
C VAL A 65 -21.64 0.06 16.17
N TYR A 66 -22.50 0.53 17.07
CA TYR A 66 -23.00 -0.26 18.20
C TYR A 66 -24.18 -1.11 17.74
N GLY A 67 -24.07 -2.43 17.89
CA GLY A 67 -25.18 -3.36 17.72
C GLY A 67 -25.74 -3.82 19.06
N ARG A 68 -26.95 -3.37 19.44
CA ARG A 68 -27.67 -3.92 20.61
C ARG A 68 -29.13 -4.21 20.24
N LYS A 69 -29.54 -5.48 20.43
CA LYS A 69 -30.93 -5.97 20.21
C LYS A 69 -31.57 -5.51 18.88
N GLY A 70 -30.86 -5.68 17.77
CA GLY A 70 -31.40 -5.41 16.43
C GLY A 70 -31.41 -3.93 16.00
N ARG A 71 -30.98 -2.99 16.86
CA ARG A 71 -30.71 -1.60 16.46
C ARG A 71 -29.21 -1.40 16.24
N ARG A 72 -28.88 -0.83 15.07
CA ARG A 72 -27.54 -0.31 14.76
C ARG A 72 -27.55 1.19 15.03
N THR A 73 -26.68 1.64 15.92
CA THR A 73 -26.40 3.06 16.13
C THR A 73 -25.00 3.34 15.61
N VAL A 74 -24.87 4.31 14.70
CA VAL A 74 -23.57 4.80 14.23
C VAL A 74 -23.22 6.05 15.03
N GLN A 75 -22.10 6.02 15.75
CA GLN A 75 -21.54 7.17 16.45
C GLN A 75 -20.21 7.54 15.79
N VAL A 76 -19.94 8.84 15.67
CA VAL A 76 -18.65 9.37 15.25
C VAL A 76 -17.88 9.70 16.52
N GLU A 77 -16.71 9.09 16.72
CA GLU A 77 -15.85 9.26 17.89
C GLU A 77 -14.46 9.71 17.43
N GLU A 78 -13.72 10.45 18.25
CA GLU A 78 -12.32 10.78 17.93
C GLU A 78 -11.48 9.50 17.89
N ARG A 79 -10.65 9.31 16.86
CA ARG A 79 -9.77 8.15 16.78
C ARG A 79 -8.75 8.21 17.89
N THR A 80 -8.81 7.23 18.77
CA THR A 80 -7.92 7.12 19.91
C THR A 80 -6.60 6.45 19.50
N ARG A 81 -5.60 6.54 20.38
CA ARG A 81 -4.38 5.72 20.28
C ARG A 81 -4.69 4.22 20.30
N GLY A 82 -5.77 3.81 20.96
CA GLY A 82 -6.25 2.44 21.00
C GLY A 82 -6.73 1.96 19.62
N ASP A 83 -7.49 2.79 18.90
CA ASP A 83 -7.97 2.47 17.55
C ASP A 83 -6.83 2.28 16.56
N ARG A 84 -5.81 3.15 16.63
CA ARG A 84 -4.59 2.99 15.81
C ARG A 84 -3.86 1.69 16.13
N SER A 85 -3.71 1.37 17.42
CA SER A 85 -3.06 0.12 17.85
C SER A 85 -3.84 -1.13 17.40
N ALA A 86 -5.17 -1.06 17.37
CA ALA A 86 -6.01 -2.16 16.89
C ALA A 86 -5.89 -2.36 15.36
N VAL A 87 -5.84 -1.27 14.59
CA VAL A 87 -5.59 -1.34 13.14
C VAL A 87 -4.19 -1.88 12.86
N ASP A 88 -3.17 -1.38 13.57
CA ASP A 88 -1.79 -1.85 13.46
C ASP A 88 -1.68 -3.35 13.77
N ALA A 89 -2.37 -3.83 14.81
CA ALA A 89 -2.43 -5.24 15.15
C ALA A 89 -3.12 -6.08 14.05
N GLN A 90 -4.21 -5.59 13.47
CA GLN A 90 -4.89 -6.29 12.38
C GLN A 90 -4.00 -6.36 11.11
N ILE A 91 -3.28 -5.29 10.78
CA ILE A 91 -2.30 -5.28 9.68
C ILE A 91 -1.20 -6.29 9.97
N HIS A 92 -0.66 -6.30 11.20
CA HIS A 92 0.37 -7.23 11.64
C HIS A 92 -0.06 -8.69 11.50
N ASP A 93 -1.25 -9.05 11.99
CA ASP A 93 -1.77 -10.42 11.93
C ASP A 93 -1.92 -10.88 10.48
N TYR A 94 -2.46 -10.01 9.62
CA TYR A 94 -2.63 -10.32 8.20
C TYR A 94 -1.28 -10.52 7.46
N LEU A 95 -0.30 -9.65 7.71
CA LEU A 95 1.04 -9.80 7.13
C LEU A 95 1.76 -11.05 7.65
N THR A 96 1.58 -11.38 8.93
CA THR A 96 2.12 -12.61 9.53
C THR A 96 1.55 -13.85 8.86
N ASP A 97 0.23 -13.90 8.64
CA ASP A 97 -0.43 -14.96 7.88
C ASP A 97 0.03 -15.02 6.43
N ALA A 98 0.39 -13.87 5.84
CA ALA A 98 0.99 -13.77 4.51
C ALA A 98 2.48 -14.14 4.48
N ARG A 99 3.09 -14.43 5.64
CA ARG A 99 4.54 -14.66 5.82
C ARG A 99 5.38 -13.48 5.33
N VAL A 100 4.89 -12.28 5.60
CA VAL A 100 5.57 -11.00 5.37
C VAL A 100 5.95 -10.42 6.73
N PRO A 101 7.15 -9.84 6.89
CA PRO A 101 7.52 -9.15 8.13
C PRO A 101 6.50 -8.07 8.50
N SER A 102 6.42 -7.72 9.77
CA SER A 102 5.51 -6.66 10.22
C SER A 102 5.88 -5.31 9.61
N GLN A 103 4.89 -4.59 9.11
CA GLN A 103 5.09 -3.24 8.59
C GLN A 103 5.38 -2.25 9.73
N PRO A 104 6.35 -1.33 9.58
CA PRO A 104 6.57 -0.25 10.53
C PRO A 104 5.33 0.64 10.68
N CYS A 105 4.91 0.87 11.92
CA CYS A 105 3.79 1.76 12.28
C CYS A 105 4.20 3.25 12.22
N GLY A 106 3.21 4.14 12.17
CA GLY A 106 3.42 5.59 12.23
C GLY A 106 3.80 6.25 10.89
N TYR A 107 3.62 5.52 9.78
CA TYR A 107 3.87 6.01 8.43
C TYR A 107 2.61 5.95 7.57
N ARG A 108 2.47 6.94 6.69
CA ARG A 108 1.63 6.86 5.49
C ARG A 108 2.45 6.26 4.37
N TRP A 109 1.85 5.33 3.64
CA TRP A 109 2.49 4.64 2.53
C TRP A 109 1.92 5.13 1.21
N PHE A 110 2.78 5.23 0.20
CA PHE A 110 2.42 5.72 -1.13
C PHE A 110 3.01 4.80 -2.19
N VAL A 111 2.17 4.43 -3.15
CA VAL A 111 2.52 3.59 -4.29
C VAL A 111 2.52 4.43 -5.55
N GLU A 112 3.59 4.33 -6.33
CA GLU A 112 3.69 4.93 -7.65
C GLU A 112 2.60 4.32 -8.56
N LEU A 113 1.91 5.16 -9.33
CA LEU A 113 0.91 4.71 -10.30
C LEU A 113 1.62 4.34 -11.60
N PRO A 114 1.48 3.10 -12.09
CA PRO A 114 2.06 2.71 -13.37
C PRO A 114 1.35 3.41 -14.53
N ASP A 115 1.95 3.35 -15.72
CA ASP A 115 1.39 3.96 -16.92
C ASP A 115 -0.03 3.45 -17.22
N GLY A 116 -0.91 4.38 -17.62
CA GLY A 116 -2.32 4.08 -17.87
C GLY A 116 -3.09 3.68 -16.60
N VAL A 117 -2.58 3.99 -15.41
CA VAL A 117 -3.34 3.99 -14.15
C VAL A 117 -3.50 5.41 -13.64
N ASP A 118 -4.74 5.83 -13.38
CA ASP A 118 -5.08 7.20 -13.07
C ASP A 118 -5.14 7.49 -11.56
N ASP A 119 -5.53 6.50 -10.76
CA ASP A 119 -5.67 6.64 -9.31
C ASP A 119 -5.46 5.31 -8.56
N GLY A 120 -5.51 5.40 -7.23
CA GLY A 120 -5.37 4.25 -6.34
C GLY A 120 -6.49 3.23 -6.50
N ASP A 121 -7.73 3.65 -6.74
CA ASP A 121 -8.87 2.74 -6.89
C ASP A 121 -8.70 1.84 -8.11
N GLN A 122 -8.25 2.41 -9.23
CA GLN A 122 -7.92 1.65 -10.42
C GLN A 122 -6.72 0.72 -10.19
N LEU A 123 -5.68 1.18 -9.48
CA LEU A 123 -4.52 0.36 -9.13
C LEU A 123 -4.93 -0.86 -8.29
N PHE A 124 -5.58 -0.61 -7.16
CA PHE A 124 -6.01 -1.66 -6.23
C PHE A 124 -7.08 -2.56 -6.85
N GLY A 125 -7.91 -2.02 -7.76
CA GLY A 125 -8.82 -2.80 -8.59
C GLY A 125 -8.11 -3.83 -9.46
N ARG A 126 -6.97 -3.49 -10.07
CA ARG A 126 -6.16 -4.45 -10.87
C ARG A 126 -5.57 -5.56 -10.00
N PHE A 127 -5.04 -5.23 -8.81
CA PHE A 127 -4.59 -6.25 -7.85
C PHE A 127 -5.72 -7.16 -7.42
N ARG A 128 -6.89 -6.60 -7.10
CA ARG A 128 -8.07 -7.37 -6.74
C ARG A 128 -8.55 -8.29 -7.87
N ALA A 129 -8.49 -7.83 -9.12
CA ALA A 129 -8.83 -8.66 -10.28
C ALA A 129 -7.92 -9.88 -10.41
N GLY A 130 -6.61 -9.72 -10.15
CA GLY A 130 -5.64 -10.82 -10.14
C GLY A 130 -5.88 -11.88 -9.06
N LEU A 131 -6.71 -11.57 -8.05
CA LEU A 131 -7.10 -12.52 -6.99
C LEU A 131 -8.39 -13.28 -7.31
N LEU A 132 -9.12 -12.94 -8.39
CA LEU A 132 -10.39 -13.58 -8.73
C LEU A 132 -10.28 -15.07 -9.05
N ASP A 133 -9.10 -15.51 -9.51
CA ASP A 133 -8.82 -16.92 -9.80
C ASP A 133 -8.43 -17.73 -8.55
N ILE A 134 -8.35 -17.09 -7.38
CA ILE A 134 -8.05 -17.77 -6.11
C ILE A 134 -9.36 -18.24 -5.46
N PRO A 135 -9.50 -19.53 -5.11
CA PRO A 135 -10.69 -20.05 -4.44
C PRO A 135 -11.06 -19.26 -3.17
N ALA A 136 -12.35 -19.08 -2.92
CA ALA A 136 -12.84 -18.43 -1.70
C ALA A 136 -12.33 -19.15 -0.44
N GLY A 137 -12.01 -18.38 0.62
CA GLY A 137 -11.43 -18.91 1.85
C GLY A 137 -9.93 -19.19 1.78
N HIS A 138 -9.23 -18.59 0.81
CA HIS A 138 -7.78 -18.65 0.73
C HIS A 138 -7.11 -17.96 1.92
N ARG A 139 -5.92 -18.45 2.29
CA ARG A 139 -5.08 -17.83 3.31
C ARG A 139 -4.33 -16.63 2.70
N PRO A 140 -4.05 -15.56 3.47
CA PRO A 140 -3.23 -14.43 3.02
C PRO A 140 -1.89 -14.84 2.38
N SER A 141 -1.31 -15.98 2.80
CA SER A 141 -0.12 -16.55 2.15
C SER A 141 -0.26 -16.84 0.66
N ARG A 142 -1.45 -17.22 0.17
CA ARG A 142 -1.70 -17.43 -1.26
C ARG A 142 -1.93 -16.12 -2.01
N GLU A 143 -2.53 -15.13 -1.33
CA GLU A 143 -2.69 -13.79 -1.88
C GLU A 143 -1.32 -13.15 -2.13
N ARG A 144 -0.36 -13.37 -1.23
CA ARG A 144 1.01 -12.87 -1.38
C ARG A 144 1.61 -13.25 -2.74
N ASP A 145 1.57 -14.53 -3.10
CA ASP A 145 2.20 -15.00 -4.34
C ASP A 145 1.51 -14.41 -5.58
N ALA A 146 0.18 -14.32 -5.55
CA ALA A 146 -0.59 -13.68 -6.61
C ALA A 146 -0.34 -12.16 -6.69
N MET A 147 -0.18 -11.48 -5.56
CA MET A 147 0.16 -10.05 -5.53
C MET A 147 1.56 -9.79 -6.07
N ILE A 148 2.54 -10.66 -5.77
CA ILE A 148 3.89 -10.56 -6.34
C ILE A 148 3.81 -10.69 -7.87
N ALA A 149 3.09 -11.69 -8.38
CA ALA A 149 2.90 -11.86 -9.82
C ALA A 149 2.18 -10.67 -10.48
N ALA A 150 1.14 -10.14 -9.82
CA ALA A 150 0.44 -8.95 -10.30
C ALA A 150 1.33 -7.69 -10.31
N ALA A 151 2.17 -7.52 -9.28
CA ALA A 151 3.14 -6.43 -9.22
C ALA A 151 4.18 -6.55 -10.34
N GLU A 152 4.71 -7.75 -10.60
CA GLU A 152 5.64 -7.99 -11.71
C GLU A 152 5.00 -7.68 -13.07
N ALA A 153 3.73 -8.05 -13.27
CA ALA A 153 3.01 -7.74 -14.51
C ALA A 153 2.76 -6.23 -14.70
N LEU A 154 2.48 -5.50 -13.62
CA LEU A 154 2.16 -4.07 -13.67
C LEU A 154 3.39 -3.17 -13.72
N TYR A 155 4.45 -3.51 -12.97
CA TYR A 155 5.65 -2.66 -12.80
C TYR A 155 6.88 -3.21 -13.50
N GLY A 156 6.95 -4.52 -13.73
CA GLY A 156 8.07 -5.16 -14.45
C GLY A 156 8.03 -4.97 -15.97
N ALA A 157 6.91 -4.52 -16.53
CA ALA A 157 6.74 -4.25 -17.97
C ALA A 157 7.29 -2.88 -18.41
N ALA A 158 7.73 -2.02 -17.49
CA ALA A 158 8.35 -0.75 -17.84
C ALA A 158 9.75 -0.99 -18.44
N PRO A 159 10.09 -0.42 -19.62
CA PRO A 159 11.44 -0.54 -20.15
C PRO A 159 12.39 0.13 -19.17
N ARG A 160 13.33 -0.65 -18.61
CA ARG A 160 14.48 -0.11 -17.89
C ARG A 160 15.09 0.98 -18.77
N ARG A 161 15.08 2.25 -18.33
CA ARG A 161 15.86 3.29 -19.00
C ARG A 161 17.27 2.73 -19.15
N ARG A 162 17.68 2.52 -20.40
CA ARG A 162 19.05 2.16 -20.76
C ARG A 162 19.92 3.27 -20.14
N PRO A 163 20.98 2.95 -19.36
CA PRO A 163 21.92 3.99 -18.96
C PRO A 163 22.42 4.65 -20.25
N GLU A 164 22.23 5.96 -20.38
CA GLU A 164 22.81 6.74 -21.46
C GLU A 164 24.31 6.40 -21.50
N GLN A 165 24.74 5.80 -22.62
CA GLN A 165 26.16 5.69 -22.89
C GLN A 165 26.68 7.11 -22.99
N PRO A 166 27.75 7.48 -22.24
CA PRO A 166 28.40 8.75 -22.45
C PRO A 166 28.89 8.81 -23.91
N PRO A 167 28.91 10.00 -24.53
CA PRO A 167 29.40 10.15 -25.89
C PRO A 167 30.85 9.67 -25.95
N ASP A 168 31.15 8.80 -26.91
CA ASP A 168 32.53 8.47 -27.29
C ASP A 168 33.18 9.76 -27.84
N ASP A 169 34.26 10.19 -27.19
CA ASP A 169 35.21 11.19 -27.69
C ASP A 169 36.07 10.65 -28.85
#